data_AF-A0A9D6Z2P3-F1
#
_entry.id   AF-A0A9D6Z2P3-F1
#
_cell.length_a   1.000
_cell.length_b   1.000
_cell.length_c   1.000
_cell.angle_alpha   90.00
_cell.angle_beta   90.00
_cell.angle_gamma   90.00
#
_symmetry.space_group_name_H-M   'P 1'
#
loop_
_entity.id
_entity.type
_entity.pdbx_description
1 polymer ?
#
loop_
_entity_poly.entity_id
_entity_poly.type
_entity_poly.pdbx_seq_one_letter_code
_entity_poly.pdbx_strand_id
1 'polypeptide(L)' 'HYIEWIEIVADGKTYRQFLKPGQAPEAFFPVTGEWTAREYCNLHGLWKA' A
#
# COMPACT_ATOMS: atom_id res chain seq x y z
N HIS A 1 2.09 1.76 15.83
CA HIS A 1 1.38 0.61 15.26
C HIS A 1 0.33 1.14 14.29
N TYR A 2 0.74 1.41 13.07
CA TYR A 2 -0.13 1.83 11.97
C TYR A 2 0.55 1.47 10.65
N ILE A 3 -0.22 1.52 9.57
CA ILE A 3 0.30 1.34 8.21
C ILE A 3 0.83 2.69 7.74
N GLU A 4 2.12 2.77 7.38
CA GLU A 4 2.75 4.01 6.90
C GLU A 4 2.42 4.27 5.44
N TRP A 5 2.28 3.21 4.65
CA TRP A 5 1.87 3.29 3.26
C TRP A 5 1.27 1.99 2.75
N ILE A 6 0.42 2.13 1.74
CA ILE A 6 -0.08 1.04 0.91
C ILE A 6 0.39 1.31 -0.51
N GLU A 7 0.76 0.26 -1.22
CA GLU A 7 1.29 0.34 -2.57
C GLU A 7 0.72 -0.74 -3.48
N ILE A 8 0.46 -0.36 -4.73
CA ILE A 8 0.18 -1.26 -5.84
C ILE A 8 1.28 -1.15 -6.88
N VAL A 9 1.79 -2.31 -7.31
CA VAL A 9 2.62 -2.43 -8.51
C VAL A 9 1.79 -3.07 -9.62
N ALA A 10 1.62 -2.35 -10.72
CA ALA A 10 0.86 -2.79 -11.90
C ALA A 10 1.57 -2.28 -13.17
N ASP A 11 1.72 -3.13 -14.18
CA ASP A 11 2.39 -2.80 -15.46
C ASP A 11 3.77 -2.12 -15.31
N GLY A 12 4.56 -2.57 -14.34
CA GLY A 12 5.88 -1.99 -14.03
C GLY A 12 5.84 -0.58 -13.39
N LYS A 13 4.65 -0.05 -13.11
CA LYS A 13 4.45 1.22 -12.39
C LYS A 13 4.16 0.95 -10.92
N THR A 14 4.61 1.88 -10.09
CA THR A 14 4.40 1.85 -8.65
C THR A 14 3.49 3.00 -8.23
N TYR A 15 2.39 2.67 -7.59
CA TYR A 15 1.43 3.63 -7.04
C TYR A 15 1.44 3.50 -5.53
N ARG A 16 1.73 4.58 -4.80
CA ARG A 16 1.85 4.54 -3.34
C ARG A 16 1.02 5.63 -2.69
N GLN A 17 0.22 5.24 -1.71
CA GLN A 17 -0.49 6.14 -0.82
C GLN A 17 0.16 6.09 0.56
N PHE A 18 0.67 7.23 1.03
CA PHE A 18 1.12 7.37 2.41
C PHE A 18 -0.06 7.64 3.33
N LEU A 19 -0.04 7.04 4.51
CA LEU A 19 -1.04 7.22 5.54
C LEU A 19 -0.41 7.86 6.78
N LYS A 20 -1.25 8.46 7.60
CA LYS A 20 -0.91 9.06 8.88
C LYS A 20 -1.58 8.27 10.01
N PRO A 21 -1.03 8.31 11.23
CA PRO A 21 -1.70 7.76 12.40
C PRO A 21 -3.15 8.27 12.52
N GLY A 22 -4.08 7.36 12.77
CA GLY A 22 -5.52 7.66 12.90
C GLY A 22 -6.31 7.66 11.58
N GLN A 23 -5.66 7.57 10.42
CA GLN A 23 -6.36 7.30 9.15
C GLN A 23 -6.72 5.82 9.05
N ALA A 24 -7.79 5.52 8.30
CA ALA A 24 -8.13 4.15 7.97
C ALA A 24 -6.97 3.51 7.16
N PRO A 25 -6.62 2.23 7.44
CA PRO A 25 -5.54 1.52 6.75
C PRO A 25 -6.01 1.02 5.38
N GLU A 26 -6.45 1.94 4.53
CA GLU A 26 -7.00 1.66 3.21
C GLU A 26 -6.54 2.71 2.19
N ALA A 27 -6.47 2.30 0.93
CA ALA A 27 -6.14 3.18 -0.19
C ALA A 27 -6.85 2.68 -1.46
N PHE A 28 -7.26 3.62 -2.31
CA PHE A 28 -7.88 3.32 -3.59
C PHE A 28 -6.90 3.64 -4.72
N PHE A 29 -6.74 2.69 -5.64
CA PHE A 29 -5.92 2.85 -6.85
C PHE A 29 -6.75 2.45 -8.07
N PRO A 30 -7.00 3.37 -9.03
CA PRO A 30 -7.75 3.05 -10.24
C PRO A 30 -6.86 2.36 -11.28
N VAL A 31 -6.37 1.16 -10.96
CA VAL A 31 -5.53 0.36 -11.86
C VAL A 31 -6.30 -0.84 -12.41
N THR A 32 -5.88 -1.31 -13.58
CA THR A 32 -6.44 -2.46 -14.29
C THR A 32 -5.34 -3.45 -14.62
N GLY A 33 -5.69 -4.71 -14.86
CA GLY A 33 -4.72 -5.76 -15.21
C GLY A 33 -4.21 -6.53 -14.00
N GLU A 34 -3.08 -7.20 -14.14
CA GLU A 34 -2.41 -7.89 -13.03
C GLU A 34 -1.69 -6.89 -12.13
N TRP A 35 -1.83 -7.10 -10.83
CA TRP A 35 -1.23 -6.24 -9.82
C TRP A 35 -0.79 -7.04 -8.61
N THR A 36 0.16 -6.49 -7.86
CA THR A 36 0.57 -6.98 -6.54
C THR A 36 0.42 -5.88 -5.52
N ALA A 37 -0.03 -6.24 -4.31
CA ALA A 37 -0.23 -5.28 -3.23
C ALA A 37 0.88 -5.42 -2.18
N ARG A 38 1.31 -4.28 -1.65
CA ARG A 38 2.23 -4.21 -0.52
C ARG A 38 1.73 -3.21 0.51
N GLU A 39 2.00 -3.48 1.77
CA GLU A 39 1.83 -2.51 2.85
C GLU A 39 3.05 -2.52 3.76
N TYR A 40 3.28 -1.40 4.44
CA TYR A 40 4.32 -1.32 5.45
C TYR A 40 3.77 -0.83 6.77
N CYS A 41 3.88 -1.68 7.78
CA CYS A 41 3.60 -1.33 9.15
C CYS A 41 4.86 -0.77 9.83
N ASN A 42 4.72 0.36 10.52
CA ASN A 42 5.83 1.03 11.20
C ASN A 42 6.52 0.17 12.28
N LEU A 43 5.90 -0.92 12.73
CA LEU A 43 6.45 -1.87 13.71
C LEU A 43 6.74 -3.26 13.13
N HIS A 44 5.95 -3.72 12.16
CA HIS A 44 6.02 -5.10 11.65
C HIS A 44 6.67 -5.18 10.26
N GLY A 45 7.10 -4.05 9.71
CA GLY A 45 7.78 -4.00 8.43
C GLY A 45 6.86 -4.27 7.24
N LEU A 46 7.45 -4.82 6.18
CA LEU A 46 6.82 -5.00 4.87
C LEU A 46 5.99 -6.30 4.80
N TRP A 47 4.77 -6.19 4.31
CA TRP A 47 3.91 -7.32 3.93
C TRP A 47 3.56 -7.24 2.44
N LYS A 48 3.32 -8.40 1.80
CA LYS A 48 2.97 -8.51 0.37
C LYS A 48 1.90 -9.57 0.11
N ALA A 49 1.05 -9.33 -0.89
CA ALA A 49 0.06 -10.25 -1.42
C ALA A 49 0.04 -10.19 -2.96
#